data_AF-A0A3L7VL23-F1
#
_entry.id   AF-A0A3L7VL23-F1
#
_cell.length_a   1.000
_cell.length_b   1.000
_cell.length_c   1.000
_cell.angle_alpha   90.00
_cell.angle_beta   90.00
_cell.angle_gamma   90.00
#
_symmetry.space_group_name_H-M   'P 1'
#
loop_
_entity.id
_entity.type
_entity.pdbx_description
1 polymer ?
#
loop_
_entity_poly.entity_id
_entity_poly.type
_entity_poly.pdbx_seq_one_letter_code
_entity_poly.pdbx_strand_id
1 'polypeptide(L)'
;MRSEFLQLLLALTLLLQIGCQEAQPEVQSLMHQVLGALQIPNRTERDSALAAACRECAAAGDIESVLLGLPKISDTKQRDVVAEECFHAFVTTERKTDPEKICGLITDPAIRSRLMTSLSDTK
;
A
#
# COMPACT_ATOMS: atom_id res chain seq x y z
N MET A 1 49.96 -22.71 -2.29
CA MET A 1 48.95 -23.03 -1.25
C MET A 1 48.23 -21.81 -0.65
N ARG A 2 48.78 -20.59 -0.65
CA ARG A 2 48.07 -19.38 -0.11
C ARG A 2 47.02 -18.77 -1.04
N SER A 3 47.19 -18.89 -2.37
CA SER A 3 46.33 -18.22 -3.36
C SER A 3 44.94 -18.84 -3.47
N GLU A 4 44.84 -20.17 -3.37
CA GLU A 4 43.56 -20.88 -3.54
C GLU A 4 42.64 -20.72 -2.33
N PHE A 5 43.21 -20.60 -1.13
CA PHE A 5 42.48 -20.26 0.09
C PHE A 5 41.84 -18.86 0.01
N LEU A 6 42.55 -17.90 -0.59
CA LEU A 6 42.04 -16.54 -0.76
C LEU A 6 40.87 -16.49 -1.76
N GLN A 7 40.95 -17.27 -2.84
CA GLN A 7 39.89 -17.39 -3.84
C GLN A 7 38.64 -18.06 -3.27
N LEU A 8 38.80 -19.09 -2.42
CA LEU A 8 37.68 -19.77 -1.78
C LEU A 8 36.94 -18.86 -0.79
N LEU A 9 37.68 -18.06 -0.02
CA LEU A 9 37.11 -17.06 0.89
C LEU A 9 36.34 -15.97 0.13
N LEU A 10 36.89 -15.46 -0.98
CA LEU A 10 36.23 -14.47 -1.83
C LEU A 10 34.93 -15.03 -2.43
N ALA A 11 34.95 -16.26 -2.93
CA ALA A 11 33.76 -16.93 -3.46
C ALA A 11 32.69 -17.16 -2.38
N LEU A 12 33.09 -17.54 -1.16
CA LEU A 12 32.18 -17.74 -0.03
C LEU A 12 31.52 -16.43 0.41
N THR A 13 32.29 -15.33 0.44
CA THR A 13 31.72 -14.00 0.73
C THR A 13 30.78 -13.50 -0.35
N LEU A 14 31.05 -13.82 -1.63
CA LEU A 14 30.17 -13.46 -2.75
C LEU A 14 28.82 -14.19 -2.67
N LEU A 15 28.83 -15.47 -2.29
CA LEU A 15 27.62 -16.29 -2.13
C LEU A 15 26.76 -15.84 -0.94
N LEU A 16 27.39 -15.36 0.14
CA LEU A 16 26.70 -14.80 1.30
C LEU A 16 25.94 -13.50 0.99
N GLN A 17 26.37 -12.71 0.00
CA GLN A 17 25.67 -11.49 -0.41
C GLN A 17 24.41 -11.78 -1.26
N ILE A 18 24.32 -12.95 -1.90
CA ILE A 18 23.16 -13.34 -2.71
C ILE A 18 22.04 -13.92 -1.82
N GLY A 19 22.38 -14.45 -0.64
CA GLY A 19 21.44 -15.13 0.26
C GLY A 19 20.54 -14.23 1.10
N CYS A 20 20.78 -12.91 1.14
CA CYS A 20 19.92 -11.94 1.84
C CYS A 20 18.98 -11.23 0.86
N GLN A 21 18.23 -11.98 0.06
CA GLN A 21 16.98 -11.44 -0.47
C GLN A 21 15.98 -11.47 0.68
N GLU A 22 15.80 -10.33 1.34
CA GLU A 22 14.68 -10.11 2.25
C GLU A 22 13.41 -10.56 1.52
N ALA A 23 12.86 -11.71 1.94
CA ALA A 23 11.59 -12.17 1.45
C ALA A 23 10.55 -11.15 1.94
N GLN A 24 10.19 -10.21 1.06
CA GLN A 24 9.12 -9.27 1.36
C GLN A 24 7.87 -10.09 1.67
N PRO A 25 7.21 -9.86 2.82
CA PRO A 25 6.05 -10.64 3.22
C PRO A 25 4.99 -10.55 2.11
N GLU A 26 4.50 -11.71 1.67
CA GLU A 26 3.51 -11.81 0.59
C GLU A 26 2.26 -10.99 0.95
N VAL A 27 1.83 -10.14 0.03
CA VAL A 27 0.62 -9.32 0.23
C VAL A 27 -0.59 -10.23 0.04
N GLN A 28 -1.33 -10.49 1.12
CA GLN A 28 -2.61 -11.17 1.01
C GLN A 28 -3.62 -10.23 0.35
N SER A 29 -4.09 -10.59 -0.85
CA SER A 29 -5.11 -9.76 -1.50
C SER A 29 -6.46 -9.89 -0.79
N LEU A 30 -7.05 -8.75 -0.47
CA LEU A 30 -8.37 -8.62 0.14
C LEU A 30 -9.43 -8.15 -0.87
N MET A 31 -9.15 -8.30 -2.17
CA MET A 31 -10.02 -7.90 -3.28
C MET A 31 -11.46 -8.41 -3.14
N HIS A 32 -11.64 -9.63 -2.61
CA HIS A 32 -12.96 -10.21 -2.38
C HIS A 32 -13.85 -9.37 -1.44
N GLN A 33 -13.26 -8.66 -0.47
CA GLN A 33 -14.01 -7.75 0.42
C GLN A 33 -14.53 -6.53 -0.34
N VAL A 34 -13.69 -5.93 -1.19
CA VAL A 34 -14.06 -4.80 -2.05
C VAL A 34 -15.14 -5.24 -3.03
N LEU A 35 -14.96 -6.37 -3.71
CA LEU A 35 -15.94 -6.91 -4.64
C LEU A 35 -17.27 -7.25 -3.95
N GLY A 36 -17.23 -7.79 -2.73
CA GLY A 36 -18.40 -8.05 -1.91
C GLY A 36 -19.15 -6.77 -1.54
N ALA A 37 -18.42 -5.74 -1.10
CA ALA A 37 -19.00 -4.43 -0.80
C ALA A 37 -19.71 -3.82 -2.02
N LEU A 38 -19.13 -3.95 -3.22
CA LEU A 38 -19.73 -3.45 -4.47
C LEU A 38 -21.08 -4.09 -4.82
N GLN A 39 -21.38 -5.28 -4.29
CA GLN A 39 -22.67 -5.93 -4.51
C GLN A 39 -23.80 -5.37 -3.62
N ILE A 40 -23.49 -4.52 -2.63
CA ILE A 40 -24.49 -3.94 -1.75
C ILE A 40 -25.33 -2.90 -2.53
N PRO A 41 -26.65 -3.10 -2.63
CA PRO A 41 -27.50 -2.22 -3.45
C PRO A 41 -27.74 -0.86 -2.78
N ASN A 42 -27.83 -0.83 -1.45
CA ASN A 42 -28.00 0.40 -0.70
C ASN A 42 -26.71 1.22 -0.77
N ARG A 43 -26.80 2.45 -1.28
CA ARG A 43 -25.64 3.33 -1.49
C ARG A 43 -24.88 3.62 -0.19
N THR A 44 -25.57 3.96 0.89
CA THR A 44 -24.93 4.34 2.16
C THR A 44 -24.26 3.15 2.83
N GLU A 45 -24.91 1.98 2.78
CA GLU A 45 -24.33 0.73 3.29
C GLU A 45 -23.13 0.29 2.45
N ARG A 46 -23.23 0.40 1.12
CA ARG A 46 -22.11 0.14 0.20
C ARG A 46 -20.94 1.05 0.48
N ASP A 47 -21.15 2.36 0.58
CA ASP A 47 -20.09 3.33 0.82
C ASP A 47 -19.39 3.05 2.17
N SER A 48 -20.16 2.68 3.20
CA SER A 48 -19.63 2.26 4.50
C SER A 48 -18.83 0.96 4.44
N ALA A 49 -19.31 -0.03 3.70
CA ALA A 49 -18.61 -1.31 3.52
C ALA A 49 -17.33 -1.14 2.69
N LEU A 50 -17.36 -0.33 1.63
CA LEU A 50 -16.17 0.02 0.85
C LEU A 50 -15.15 0.77 1.70
N ALA A 51 -15.58 1.70 2.55
CA ALA A 51 -14.71 2.41 3.47
C ALA A 51 -13.98 1.44 4.42
N ALA A 52 -14.69 0.48 5.00
CA ALA A 52 -14.10 -0.55 5.85
C ALA A 52 -13.12 -1.44 5.08
N ALA A 53 -13.53 -1.97 3.91
CA ALA A 53 -12.70 -2.82 3.08
C ALA A 53 -11.40 -2.11 2.64
N CYS A 54 -11.47 -0.84 2.25
CA CYS A 54 -10.27 -0.08 1.85
C CYS A 54 -9.28 0.07 3.01
N ARG A 55 -9.74 0.30 4.24
CA ARG A 55 -8.87 0.38 5.42
C ARG A 55 -8.19 -0.94 5.71
N GLU A 56 -8.93 -2.05 5.65
CA GLU A 56 -8.38 -3.40 5.83
C GLU A 56 -7.35 -3.73 4.75
N CYS A 57 -7.66 -3.42 3.49
CA CYS A 57 -6.72 -3.57 2.37
C CYS A 57 -5.45 -2.73 2.59
N ALA A 58 -5.58 -1.48 3.02
CA ALA A 58 -4.43 -0.61 3.29
C ALA A 58 -3.56 -1.14 4.44
N ALA A 59 -4.18 -1.59 5.53
CA ALA A 59 -3.46 -2.22 6.65
C ALA A 59 -2.75 -3.52 6.23
N ALA A 60 -3.32 -4.27 5.28
CA ALA A 60 -2.71 -5.46 4.70
C ALA A 60 -1.65 -5.13 3.62
N GLY A 61 -1.52 -3.87 3.21
CA GLY A 61 -0.64 -3.42 2.13
C GLY A 61 -1.12 -3.77 0.72
N ASP A 62 -2.41 -4.06 0.53
CA ASP A 62 -3.04 -4.36 -0.75
C ASP A 62 -3.52 -3.07 -1.45
N ILE A 63 -2.59 -2.39 -2.12
CA ILE A 63 -2.86 -1.12 -2.80
C ILE A 63 -3.85 -1.27 -3.97
N GLU A 64 -3.82 -2.39 -4.69
CA GLU A 64 -4.67 -2.58 -5.86
C GLU A 64 -6.15 -2.65 -5.46
N SER A 65 -6.47 -3.33 -4.35
CA SER A 65 -7.82 -3.35 -3.80
C SER A 65 -8.27 -1.96 -3.31
N VAL A 66 -7.38 -1.19 -2.69
CA VAL A 66 -7.66 0.20 -2.28
C VAL A 66 -7.97 1.09 -3.49
N LEU A 67 -7.16 1.00 -4.54
CA LEU A 67 -7.33 1.79 -5.77
C LEU A 67 -8.61 1.41 -6.53
N LEU A 68 -9.06 0.16 -6.41
CA LEU A 68 -10.36 -0.25 -6.94
C LEU A 68 -11.53 0.31 -6.11
N GLY A 69 -11.44 0.22 -4.78
CA GLY A 69 -12.54 0.50 -3.86
C GLY A 69 -12.79 1.99 -3.64
N LEU A 70 -11.75 2.78 -3.39
CA LEU A 70 -11.87 4.21 -3.04
C LEU A 70 -12.70 5.02 -4.06
N PRO A 71 -12.49 4.91 -5.39
CA PRO A 71 -13.28 5.67 -6.36
C PRO A 71 -14.77 5.32 -6.38
N LYS A 72 -15.16 4.18 -5.78
CA LYS A 72 -16.54 3.68 -5.74
C LYS A 72 -17.30 4.15 -4.51
N ILE A 73 -16.62 4.74 -3.52
CA ILE A 73 -17.25 5.44 -2.40
C ILE A 73 -17.86 6.73 -2.97
N SER A 74 -19.19 6.81 -2.89
CA SER A 74 -19.97 7.85 -3.55
C SER A 74 -20.07 9.13 -2.72
N ASP A 75 -19.98 9.03 -1.40
CA ASP A 75 -19.76 10.19 -0.51
C ASP A 75 -18.30 10.66 -0.62
N THR A 76 -18.10 11.84 -1.21
CA THR A 76 -16.77 12.38 -1.47
C THR A 76 -16.03 12.76 -0.19
N LYS A 77 -16.73 13.22 0.85
CA LYS A 77 -16.11 13.55 2.13
C LYS A 77 -15.63 12.28 2.82
N GLN A 78 -16.47 11.24 2.83
CA GLN A 78 -16.08 9.94 3.35
C GLN A 78 -14.90 9.36 2.57
N ARG A 79 -14.95 9.42 1.23
CA ARG A 79 -13.86 8.95 0.38
C ARG A 79 -12.54 9.65 0.71
N ASP A 80 -12.53 10.97 0.81
CA ASP A 80 -11.30 11.73 1.08
C ASP A 80 -10.72 11.39 2.47
N VAL A 81 -11.58 11.21 3.49
CA VAL A 81 -11.15 10.74 4.82
C VAL A 81 -10.53 9.34 4.75
N VAL A 82 -11.19 8.40 4.08
CA VAL A 82 -10.68 7.01 3.95
C VAL A 82 -9.40 6.99 3.12
N ALA A 83 -9.29 7.80 2.07
CA ALA A 83 -8.09 7.91 1.25
C ALA A 83 -6.91 8.45 2.06
N GLU A 84 -7.12 9.46 2.92
CA GLU A 84 -6.09 9.95 3.84
C GLU A 84 -5.64 8.87 4.84
N GLU A 85 -6.57 8.13 5.44
CA GLU A 85 -6.25 7.01 6.33
C GLU A 85 -5.44 5.91 5.60
N CYS A 86 -5.85 5.55 4.38
CA CYS A 86 -5.14 4.58 3.56
C CYS A 86 -3.73 5.07 3.21
N PHE A 87 -3.59 6.34 2.81
CA PHE A 87 -2.29 6.94 2.52
C PHE A 87 -1.32 6.79 3.70
N HIS A 88 -1.76 7.12 4.92
CA HIS A 88 -0.91 6.98 6.11
C HIS A 88 -0.55 5.53 6.42
N ALA A 89 -1.47 4.59 6.20
CA ALA A 89 -1.17 3.16 6.34
C ALA A 89 -0.06 2.73 5.37
N PHE A 90 -0.09 3.16 4.11
CA PHE A 90 0.95 2.80 3.12
C PHE A 90 2.29 3.47 3.39
N VAL A 91 2.30 4.74 3.81
CA VAL A 91 3.54 5.46 4.16
C VAL A 91 4.25 4.84 5.36
N THR A 92 3.51 4.30 6.33
CA THR A 92 4.10 3.66 7.51
C THR A 92 4.54 2.22 7.28
N THR A 93 4.19 1.60 6.14
CA THR A 93 4.69 0.26 5.80
C THR A 93 6.12 0.31 5.25
N GLU A 94 6.98 -0.62 5.64
CA GLU A 94 8.32 -0.80 5.06
C GLU A 94 8.30 -1.34 3.61
N ARG A 95 7.11 -1.39 3.00
CA ARG A 95 6.90 -1.95 1.66
C ARG A 95 7.06 -0.85 0.61
N LYS A 96 7.65 -1.20 -0.53
CA LYS A 96 7.66 -0.34 -1.72
C LYS A 96 6.26 -0.25 -2.30
N THR A 97 5.45 0.64 -1.76
CA THR A 97 4.13 0.99 -2.27
C THR A 97 4.17 2.37 -2.89
N ASP A 98 3.12 2.71 -3.65
CA ASP A 98 3.00 3.99 -4.34
C ASP A 98 1.83 4.80 -3.75
N PRO A 99 1.99 5.37 -2.54
CA PRO A 99 0.94 6.16 -1.88
C PRO A 99 0.55 7.42 -2.66
N GLU A 100 1.35 7.86 -3.65
CA GLU A 100 1.00 8.98 -4.54
C GLU A 100 -0.27 8.68 -5.35
N LYS A 101 -0.49 7.41 -5.72
CA LYS A 101 -1.73 6.99 -6.39
C LYS A 101 -2.97 7.26 -5.55
N ILE A 102 -2.87 7.15 -4.23
CA ILE A 102 -3.98 7.40 -3.31
C ILE A 102 -4.24 8.90 -3.19
N CYS A 103 -3.18 9.73 -3.14
CA CYS A 103 -3.32 11.19 -3.20
C CYS A 103 -4.09 11.66 -4.43
N GLY A 104 -3.93 10.99 -5.58
CA GLY A 104 -4.67 11.28 -6.80
C GLY A 104 -6.18 11.05 -6.70
N LEU A 105 -6.64 10.25 -5.72
CA LEU A 105 -8.06 9.96 -5.50
C LEU A 105 -8.74 10.95 -4.53
N ILE A 106 -7.95 11.80 -3.87
CA ILE A 106 -8.44 12.82 -2.95
C ILE A 106 -8.95 14.03 -3.74
N THR A 107 -10.21 14.38 -3.49
CA THR A 107 -10.86 15.52 -4.14
C THR A 107 -10.57 16.85 -3.49
N ASP A 108 -10.42 16.90 -2.17
CA ASP A 108 -10.01 18.13 -1.47
C ASP A 108 -8.53 18.49 -1.79
N PRO A 109 -8.28 19.64 -2.43
CA PRO A 109 -6.94 20.03 -2.84
C PRO A 109 -6.03 20.37 -1.64
N ALA A 110 -6.59 20.82 -0.52
CA ALA A 110 -5.81 21.13 0.68
C ALA A 110 -5.33 19.83 1.35
N ILE A 111 -6.21 18.82 1.45
CA ILE A 111 -5.83 17.49 1.94
C ILE A 111 -4.76 16.89 1.02
N ARG A 112 -5.01 16.87 -0.30
CA ARG A 112 -4.06 16.31 -1.27
C ARG A 112 -2.69 16.98 -1.19
N SER A 113 -2.65 18.31 -1.14
CA SER A 113 -1.38 19.06 -1.05
C SER A 113 -0.63 18.75 0.24
N ARG A 114 -1.33 18.69 1.38
CA ARG A 114 -0.73 18.32 2.68
C ARG A 114 -0.08 16.95 2.64
N LEU A 115 -0.75 15.95 2.07
CA LEU A 115 -0.23 14.58 2.01
C LEU A 115 0.95 14.45 1.04
N MET A 116 0.92 15.13 -0.11
CA MET A 116 2.05 15.14 -1.04
C MET A 116 3.31 15.79 -0.44
N THR A 117 3.16 16.86 0.35
CA THR A 117 4.28 17.44 1.10
C THR A 117 4.85 16.44 2.11
N SER A 118 3.99 15.81 2.91
CA SER A 118 4.40 14.79 3.88
C SER A 118 5.16 13.62 3.24
N LEU A 119 4.79 13.22 2.03
CA LEU A 119 5.49 12.16 1.30
C LEU A 119 6.89 12.59 0.86
N SER A 120 7.05 13.86 0.44
CA SER A 120 8.33 14.42 0.04
C SER A 120 9.31 14.50 1.21
N ASP A 121 8.81 14.77 2.41
CA ASP A 121 9.61 14.82 3.65
C ASP A 121 10.04 13.43 4.15
N THR A 122 9.40 12.36 3.68
CA THR A 122 9.67 10.97 4.11
C THR A 122 10.68 10.26 3.20
N LYS A 123 11.00 10.81 2.02
CA LYS A 123 11.97 10.25 1.05
C LYS A 123 13.38 10.80 1.29
#